data_AF-G9L372-F1
#
_entry.id   AF-G9L372-F1
#
_cell.length_a   1.000
_cell.length_b   1.000
_cell.length_c   1.000
_cell.angle_alpha   90.00
_cell.angle_beta   90.00
_cell.angle_gamma   90.00
#
_symmetry.space_group_name_H-M   'P 1'
#
loop_
_entity.id
_entity.type
_entity.pdbx_description
1 polymer ?
#
loop_
_entity_poly.entity_id
_entity_poly.type
_entity_poly.pdbx_seq_one_letter_code
_entity_poly.pdbx_strand_id
1 'polypeptide(L)'
;MRRMSPDVPLLNDYKQDFFLKRFPQTVLGGPRFKLGYCAPPYIYVNQTVLFLMPWVWGGLGTLLYQLGILEDYYTAALSGGLMLFAAIIIQFISLYARNKSVTVERMLTTDILAEEDEHDFTSCAGTETIKFLIPGKKYIANTVLHSFLAGLMCGLGTWYLLPNRISLLYGSTGGTVLLFVFGWMTLCIGEYSLIVNTAAETATFQTQDTYEITPLMRPLYIFLFVSVDLAHRFLVNIPALEQVNQILHILFIFLPFLWALGTLPPPDSLFLWAMEQVLEFGLGGSSMSTHLRLLIMFIISAGTAVTSYFIP
;
A
#
# COMPACT_ATOMS: atom_id res chain seq x y z
N MET A 1 -35.03 -0.95 -43.25
CA MET A 1 -34.21 -0.24 -42.23
C MET A 1 -34.14 -1.11 -40.98
N ARG A 2 -32.96 -1.69 -40.67
CA ARG A 2 -32.71 -2.37 -39.39
C ARG A 2 -32.87 -1.35 -38.26
N ARG A 3 -33.78 -1.58 -37.32
CA ARG A 3 -33.77 -0.87 -36.03
C ARG A 3 -32.45 -1.24 -35.35
N MET A 4 -31.61 -0.25 -35.07
CA MET A 4 -30.52 -0.41 -34.10
C MET A 4 -31.14 -0.94 -32.81
N SER A 5 -30.57 -2.03 -32.30
CA SER A 5 -30.84 -2.49 -30.93
C SER A 5 -30.67 -1.29 -30.00
N PRO A 6 -31.53 -1.08 -28.98
CA PRO A 6 -31.30 -0.01 -28.03
C PRO A 6 -29.88 -0.17 -27.49
N ASP A 7 -29.09 0.89 -27.58
CA ASP A 7 -27.73 0.94 -27.06
C ASP A 7 -27.81 0.64 -25.57
N VAL A 8 -27.57 -0.63 -25.21
CA VAL A 8 -27.49 -1.03 -23.81
C VAL A 8 -26.26 -0.32 -23.26
N PRO A 9 -26.41 0.65 -22.34
CA PRO A 9 -25.26 1.38 -21.84
C PRO A 9 -24.30 0.40 -21.19
N LEU A 10 -22.99 0.60 -21.44
CA LEU A 10 -21.93 -0.29 -20.95
C LEU A 10 -21.97 -0.43 -19.42
N LEU A 11 -22.47 0.60 -18.73
CA LEU A 11 -22.82 0.60 -17.32
C LEU A 11 -24.31 0.98 -17.16
N ASN A 12 -25.07 0.12 -16.48
CA ASN A 12 -26.39 0.48 -15.97
C ASN A 12 -26.25 1.48 -14.81
N ASP A 13 -27.25 2.33 -14.56
CA ASP A 13 -27.18 3.43 -13.56
C ASP A 13 -26.73 2.93 -12.17
N TYR A 14 -27.27 1.79 -11.73
CA TYR A 14 -26.86 1.12 -10.50
C TYR A 14 -25.36 0.74 -10.48
N LYS A 15 -24.85 0.19 -11.59
CA LYS A 15 -23.43 -0.21 -11.71
C LYS A 15 -22.53 1.02 -11.80
N GLN A 16 -23.00 2.11 -12.40
CA GLN A 16 -22.28 3.37 -12.47
C GLN A 16 -22.10 3.98 -11.09
N ASP A 17 -23.15 4.01 -10.27
CA ASP A 17 -23.05 4.52 -8.89
C ASP A 17 -22.10 3.69 -8.03
N PHE A 18 -22.15 2.36 -8.18
CA PHE A 18 -21.21 1.46 -7.54
C PHE A 18 -19.76 1.71 -7.97
N PHE A 19 -19.52 1.87 -9.27
CA PHE A 19 -18.19 2.19 -9.81
C PHE A 19 -17.68 3.54 -9.28
N LEU A 20 -18.52 4.58 -9.31
CA LEU A 20 -18.16 5.92 -8.83
C LEU A 20 -17.89 5.97 -7.32
N LYS A 21 -18.46 5.04 -6.54
CA LYS A 21 -18.11 4.87 -5.12
C LYS A 21 -16.75 4.20 -4.94
N ARG A 22 -16.48 3.11 -5.68
CA ARG A 22 -15.29 2.26 -5.46
C ARG A 22 -14.03 2.74 -6.17
N PHE A 23 -14.14 3.31 -7.37
CA PHE A 23 -12.98 3.74 -8.13
C PHE A 23 -12.10 4.76 -7.38
N PRO A 24 -12.65 5.82 -6.76
CA PRO A 24 -11.84 6.73 -5.94
C PRO A 24 -11.22 6.04 -4.72
N GLN A 25 -11.92 5.06 -4.12
CA GLN A 25 -11.40 4.28 -2.99
C GLN A 25 -10.19 3.44 -3.42
N THR A 26 -10.25 2.81 -4.59
CA THR A 26 -9.12 2.04 -5.15
C THR A 26 -7.93 2.94 -5.47
N VAL A 27 -8.17 4.09 -6.11
CA VAL A 27 -7.11 5.05 -6.47
C VAL A 27 -6.44 5.62 -5.21
N LEU A 28 -7.22 6.01 -4.20
CA LEU A 28 -6.71 6.62 -2.95
C LEU A 28 -6.29 5.60 -1.89
N GLY A 29 -6.44 4.30 -2.17
CA GLY A 29 -5.97 3.22 -1.30
C GLY A 29 -6.79 2.95 -0.07
N GLY A 30 -8.09 3.23 -0.11
CA GLY A 30 -9.04 2.78 0.91
C GLY A 30 -9.95 3.85 1.54
N PRO A 31 -9.63 5.16 1.57
CA PRO A 31 -10.54 6.15 2.14
C PRO A 31 -11.90 6.18 1.44
N ARG A 32 -12.99 6.11 2.21
CA ARG A 32 -14.37 6.00 1.71
C ARG A 32 -15.07 7.36 1.70
N PHE A 33 -14.72 8.20 0.72
CA PHE A 33 -15.30 9.54 0.60
C PHE A 33 -16.76 9.59 0.11
N LYS A 34 -17.28 8.50 -0.46
CA LYS A 34 -18.69 8.38 -0.87
C LYS A 34 -19.27 7.07 -0.31
N LEU A 35 -20.04 7.19 0.77
CA LEU A 35 -20.59 6.05 1.53
C LEU A 35 -21.96 5.59 1.04
N GLY A 36 -22.61 6.35 0.15
CA GLY A 36 -23.93 5.99 -0.38
C GLY A 36 -25.11 6.29 0.54
N TYR A 37 -24.87 6.60 1.81
CA TYR A 37 -25.84 7.09 2.78
C TYR A 37 -25.32 8.35 3.48
N CYS A 38 -26.18 9.07 4.22
CA CYS A 38 -25.82 10.29 4.93
C CYS A 38 -24.96 10.01 6.16
N ALA A 39 -23.65 9.87 5.95
CA ALA A 39 -22.69 9.75 7.04
C ALA A 39 -22.39 11.12 7.68
N PRO A 40 -22.21 11.20 9.01
CA PRO A 40 -21.83 12.45 9.67
C PRO A 40 -20.50 13.02 9.16
N PRO A 41 -20.36 14.36 9.10
CA PRO A 41 -19.19 15.01 8.48
C PRO A 41 -17.87 14.68 9.19
N TYR A 42 -17.90 14.38 10.49
CA TYR A 42 -16.70 14.04 11.26
C TYR A 42 -15.98 12.77 10.78
N ILE A 43 -16.69 11.86 10.10
CA ILE A 43 -16.09 10.61 9.59
C ILE A 43 -15.14 10.90 8.44
N TYR A 44 -15.56 11.77 7.51
CA TYR A 44 -14.72 12.18 6.40
C TYR A 44 -13.50 12.96 6.88
N VAL A 45 -13.67 13.83 7.88
CA VAL A 45 -12.56 14.55 8.50
C VAL A 45 -11.56 13.58 9.13
N ASN A 46 -12.03 12.60 9.91
CA ASN A 46 -11.16 11.60 10.52
C ASN A 46 -10.42 10.75 9.48
N GLN A 47 -11.08 10.36 8.38
CA GLN A 47 -10.42 9.66 7.26
C GLN A 47 -9.33 10.51 6.60
N THR A 48 -9.60 11.78 6.34
CA THR A 48 -8.61 12.70 5.77
C THR A 48 -7.43 12.90 6.71
N VAL A 49 -7.67 13.04 8.02
CA VAL A 49 -6.60 13.18 9.03
C VAL A 49 -5.72 11.94 9.07
N LEU A 50 -6.31 10.74 9.12
CA LEU A 50 -5.54 9.50 9.09
C LEU A 50 -4.77 9.31 7.78
N PHE A 51 -5.36 9.72 6.65
CA PHE A 51 -4.72 9.63 5.34
C PHE A 51 -3.51 10.57 5.21
N LEU A 52 -3.59 11.80 5.74
CA LEU A 52 -2.50 12.78 5.67
C LEU A 52 -1.46 12.62 6.78
N MET A 53 -1.68 11.73 7.74
CA MET A 53 -0.77 11.53 8.88
C MET A 53 0.69 11.24 8.45
N PRO A 54 0.97 10.37 7.46
CA PRO A 54 2.34 10.14 6.97
C PRO A 54 2.99 11.41 6.45
N TRP A 55 2.23 12.23 5.72
CA TRP A 55 2.71 13.51 5.20
C TRP A 55 3.00 14.49 6.31
N VAL A 56 2.21 14.55 7.38
CA VAL A 56 2.47 15.47 8.50
C VAL A 56 3.80 15.11 9.18
N TRP A 57 4.01 13.85 9.53
CA TRP A 57 5.23 13.41 10.23
C TRP A 57 6.47 13.42 9.33
N GLY A 58 6.31 12.95 8.09
CA GLY A 58 7.36 13.02 7.07
C GLY A 58 7.70 14.45 6.69
N GLY A 59 6.68 15.30 6.52
CA GLY A 59 6.78 16.72 6.25
C GLY A 59 7.57 17.46 7.33
N LEU A 60 7.29 17.18 8.61
CA LEU A 60 8.08 17.71 9.72
C LEU A 60 9.57 17.33 9.58
N GLY A 61 9.87 16.05 9.27
CA GLY A 61 11.23 15.60 8.99
C GLY A 61 11.87 16.37 7.83
N THR A 62 11.17 16.51 6.70
CA THR A 62 11.68 17.24 5.52
C THR A 62 11.95 18.72 5.82
N LEU A 63 11.10 19.37 6.62
CA LEU A 63 11.28 20.76 7.01
C LEU A 63 12.52 20.95 7.90
N LEU A 64 12.72 20.07 8.88
CA LEU A 64 13.90 20.11 9.76
C LEU A 64 15.20 19.90 8.98
N TYR A 65 15.18 19.05 7.96
CA TYR A 65 16.29 18.89 7.02
C TYR A 65 16.57 20.17 6.23
N GLN A 66 15.51 20.78 5.65
CA GLN A 66 15.65 21.99 4.84
C GLN A 66 16.10 23.23 5.64
N LEU A 67 15.78 23.27 6.93
CA LEU A 67 16.28 24.29 7.85
C LEU A 67 17.72 24.04 8.32
N GLY A 68 18.34 22.93 7.91
CA GLY A 68 19.71 22.56 8.31
C GLY A 68 19.84 22.17 9.78
N ILE A 69 18.74 21.78 10.44
CA ILE A 69 18.72 21.42 11.87
C ILE A 69 19.16 19.97 12.07
N LEU A 70 18.71 19.07 11.19
CA LEU A 70 19.03 17.64 11.21
C LEU A 70 19.62 17.20 9.87
N GLU A 71 20.54 16.23 9.93
CA GLU A 71 21.03 15.53 8.74
C GLU A 71 19.97 14.57 8.17
N ASP A 72 20.18 14.11 6.95
CA ASP A 72 19.24 13.28 6.20
C ASP A 72 18.86 11.98 6.93
N TYR A 73 19.84 11.23 7.44
CA TYR A 73 19.57 9.99 8.20
C TYR A 73 18.74 10.24 9.48
N TYR A 74 19.05 11.31 10.21
CA TYR A 74 18.32 11.64 11.45
C TYR A 74 16.89 12.08 11.15
N THR A 75 16.64 12.79 10.05
CA THR A 75 15.27 13.16 9.66
C THR A 75 14.42 11.96 9.28
N ALA A 76 15.00 10.99 8.58
CA ALA A 76 14.35 9.73 8.26
C ALA A 76 14.01 8.91 9.52
N ALA A 77 14.95 8.85 10.47
CA ALA A 77 14.73 8.16 11.74
C ALA A 77 13.64 8.85 12.58
N LEU A 78 13.62 10.19 12.60
CA LEU A 78 12.63 10.97 13.32
C LEU A 78 11.22 10.78 12.74
N SER A 79 11.05 10.94 11.42
CA SER A 79 9.73 10.79 10.78
C SER A 79 9.22 9.36 10.91
N GLY A 80 10.08 8.36 10.69
CA GLY A 80 9.72 6.96 10.86
C GLY A 80 9.38 6.60 12.32
N GLY A 81 10.12 7.16 13.29
CA GLY A 81 9.83 6.97 14.71
C GLY A 81 8.51 7.60 15.15
N LEU A 82 8.20 8.81 14.69
CA LEU A 82 6.92 9.48 14.94
C LEU A 82 5.76 8.70 14.32
N MET A 83 5.94 8.20 13.09
CA MET A 83 4.92 7.41 12.42
C MET A 83 4.72 6.04 13.08
N LEU A 84 5.79 5.39 13.52
CA LEU A 84 5.70 4.14 14.29
C LEU A 84 4.90 4.33 15.58
N PHE A 85 5.20 5.39 16.33
CA PHE A 85 4.50 5.71 17.56
C PHE A 85 3.02 6.00 17.30
N ALA A 86 2.72 6.80 16.28
CA ALA A 86 1.38 7.07 15.82
C ALA A 86 0.61 5.79 15.43
N ALA A 87 1.23 4.92 14.64
CA ALA A 87 0.63 3.65 14.22
C ALA A 87 0.33 2.75 15.41
N ILE A 88 1.24 2.64 16.39
CA ILE A 88 1.02 1.88 17.62
C ILE A 88 -0.18 2.43 18.40
N ILE A 89 -0.30 3.75 18.56
CA ILE A 89 -1.46 4.36 19.22
C ILE A 89 -2.75 4.01 18.49
N ILE A 90 -2.79 4.16 17.17
CA ILE A 90 -3.98 3.88 16.35
C ILE A 90 -4.38 2.41 16.48
N GLN A 91 -3.43 1.49 16.39
CA GLN A 91 -3.70 0.06 16.55
C GLN A 91 -4.16 -0.30 17.96
N PHE A 92 -3.60 0.35 19.00
CA PHE A 92 -4.04 0.14 20.38
C PHE A 92 -5.48 0.64 20.61
N ILE A 93 -5.84 1.79 20.03
CA ILE A 93 -7.21 2.31 20.05
C ILE A 93 -8.17 1.32 19.37
N SER A 94 -7.79 0.77 18.21
CA SER A 94 -8.58 -0.23 17.50
C SER A 94 -8.77 -1.51 18.32
N LEU A 95 -7.70 -2.00 18.97
CA LEU A 95 -7.77 -3.17 19.85
C LEU A 95 -8.67 -2.93 21.06
N TYR A 96 -8.57 -1.76 21.69
CA TYR A 96 -9.42 -1.38 22.82
C TYR A 96 -10.90 -1.30 22.41
N ALA A 97 -11.20 -0.68 21.27
CA ALA A 97 -12.56 -0.59 20.74
C ALA A 97 -13.15 -1.99 20.45
N ARG A 98 -12.35 -2.90 19.88
CA ARG A 98 -12.77 -4.28 19.59
C ARG A 98 -13.15 -5.07 20.85
N ASN A 99 -12.37 -4.91 21.93
CA ASN A 99 -12.63 -5.63 23.18
C ASN A 99 -13.88 -5.12 23.90
N LYS A 100 -14.31 -3.88 23.64
CA LYS A 100 -15.48 -3.25 24.28
C LYS A 100 -16.80 -3.58 23.57
N SER A 101 -16.77 -4.01 22.31
CA SER A 101 -17.95 -4.16 21.43
C SER A 101 -18.41 -5.62 21.21
N VAL A 102 -18.41 -6.47 22.25
CA VAL A 102 -18.81 -7.90 22.12
C VAL A 102 -20.32 -8.10 21.94
N THR A 103 -21.11 -7.04 21.77
CA THR A 103 -22.55 -7.14 21.47
C THR A 103 -22.92 -6.21 20.31
N VAL A 104 -22.77 -6.67 19.07
CA VAL A 104 -23.40 -6.02 17.91
C VAL A 104 -24.36 -7.03 17.29
N GLU A 105 -25.66 -6.74 17.42
CA GLU A 105 -26.72 -7.47 16.72
C GLU A 105 -26.53 -7.30 15.20
N ARG A 106 -26.47 -8.44 14.51
CA ARG A 106 -26.35 -8.47 13.05
C ARG A 106 -27.73 -8.13 12.48
N MET A 107 -27.90 -6.91 11.96
CA MET A 107 -29.10 -6.57 11.20
C MET A 107 -29.12 -7.44 9.93
N LEU A 108 -30.14 -8.28 9.82
CA LEU A 108 -30.32 -9.23 8.73
C LEU A 108 -31.00 -8.51 7.56
N THR A 109 -30.21 -7.95 6.64
CA THR A 109 -30.74 -7.38 5.40
C THR A 109 -30.76 -8.43 4.28
N THR A 110 -31.87 -8.47 3.56
CA THR A 110 -32.27 -9.52 2.61
C THR A 110 -31.62 -9.46 1.22
N ASP A 111 -30.56 -8.67 1.03
CA ASP A 111 -29.96 -8.47 -0.30
C ASP A 111 -28.42 -8.54 -0.25
N ILE A 112 -27.88 -9.65 -0.73
CA ILE A 112 -26.46 -10.08 -0.55
C ILE A 112 -25.47 -9.18 -1.33
N LEU A 113 -25.96 -8.38 -2.28
CA LEU A 113 -25.13 -7.43 -3.06
C LEU A 113 -25.23 -5.97 -2.58
N ALA A 114 -26.14 -5.68 -1.65
CA ALA A 114 -26.32 -4.36 -1.05
C ALA A 114 -25.69 -4.25 0.36
N GLU A 115 -24.88 -5.24 0.78
CA GLU A 115 -24.11 -5.25 2.04
C GLU A 115 -22.96 -4.22 2.05
N GLU A 116 -23.23 -2.95 1.78
CA GLU A 116 -22.50 -1.90 2.50
C GLU A 116 -23.31 -1.62 3.76
N ASP A 117 -23.05 -2.40 4.81
CA ASP A 117 -23.66 -2.27 6.14
C ASP A 117 -23.89 -0.78 6.47
N GLU A 118 -25.15 -0.36 6.57
CA GLU A 118 -25.47 0.98 7.07
C GLU A 118 -25.06 1.01 8.54
N HIS A 119 -24.06 1.82 8.87
CA HIS A 119 -23.56 1.94 10.23
C HIS A 119 -24.20 3.15 10.90
N ASP A 120 -24.89 2.92 12.01
CA ASP A 120 -25.39 4.00 12.86
C ASP A 120 -24.26 4.57 13.73
N PHE A 121 -23.83 5.78 13.39
CA PHE A 121 -22.73 6.45 14.09
C PHE A 121 -23.25 7.28 15.28
N THR A 122 -22.99 6.80 16.49
CA THR A 122 -23.45 7.44 17.73
C THR A 122 -22.59 8.63 18.17
N SER A 123 -21.28 8.61 17.89
CA SER A 123 -20.34 9.68 18.29
C SER A 123 -19.01 9.63 17.52
N CYS A 124 -18.28 10.75 17.52
CA CYS A 124 -16.99 10.91 16.83
C CYS A 124 -15.91 9.91 17.29
N ALA A 125 -15.92 9.50 18.56
CA ALA A 125 -15.00 8.52 19.15
C ALA A 125 -15.74 7.25 19.65
N GLY A 126 -16.94 7.00 19.15
CA GLY A 126 -17.70 5.79 19.45
C GLY A 126 -16.96 4.54 18.98
N THR A 127 -17.17 3.42 19.67
CA THR A 127 -16.58 2.13 19.29
C THR A 127 -16.93 1.73 17.86
N GLU A 128 -18.15 2.03 17.42
CA GLU A 128 -18.61 1.78 16.04
C GLU A 128 -17.85 2.62 15.02
N THR A 129 -17.63 3.91 15.30
CA THR A 129 -16.88 4.82 14.43
C THR A 129 -15.41 4.39 14.31
N ILE A 130 -14.79 3.99 15.43
CA ILE A 130 -13.40 3.51 15.45
C ILE A 130 -13.28 2.20 14.67
N LYS A 131 -14.23 1.27 14.84
CA LYS A 131 -14.23 -0.02 14.14
C LYS A 131 -14.46 0.15 12.63
N PHE A 132 -15.33 1.08 12.25
CA PHE A 132 -15.57 1.43 10.86
C PHE A 132 -14.34 2.05 10.20
N LEU A 133 -13.68 2.96 10.92
CA LEU A 133 -12.52 3.68 10.43
C LEU A 133 -11.29 2.76 10.36
N ILE A 134 -10.97 2.07 11.45
CA ILE A 134 -9.81 1.20 11.60
C ILE A 134 -10.32 -0.22 11.95
N PRO A 135 -10.73 -1.01 10.94
CA PRO A 135 -11.02 -2.42 11.14
C PRO A 135 -9.72 -3.11 11.59
N GLY A 136 -9.62 -3.38 12.89
CA GLY A 136 -8.41 -3.94 13.48
C GLY A 136 -7.99 -5.26 12.82
N LYS A 137 -6.68 -5.53 12.82
CA LYS A 137 -6.12 -6.74 12.21
C LYS A 137 -6.50 -8.01 12.98
N LYS A 138 -6.58 -9.14 12.27
CA LYS A 138 -6.98 -10.44 12.82
C LYS A 138 -5.92 -10.98 13.79
N TYR A 139 -4.65 -10.86 13.42
CA TYR A 139 -3.52 -11.38 14.20
C TYR A 139 -2.74 -10.24 14.88
N ILE A 140 -2.43 -10.40 16.17
CA ILE A 140 -1.62 -9.42 16.93
C ILE A 140 -0.23 -9.26 16.30
N ALA A 141 0.35 -10.35 15.78
CA ALA A 141 1.62 -10.32 15.07
C ALA A 141 1.56 -9.37 13.85
N ASN A 142 0.45 -9.41 13.09
CA ASN A 142 0.24 -8.53 11.94
C ASN A 142 0.05 -7.07 12.38
N THR A 143 -0.63 -6.83 13.50
CA THR A 143 -0.74 -5.48 14.09
C THR A 143 0.64 -4.86 14.36
N VAL A 144 1.53 -5.62 15.00
CA VAL A 144 2.89 -5.17 15.31
C VAL A 144 3.71 -5.00 14.03
N LEU A 145 3.66 -5.98 13.13
CA LEU A 145 4.40 -5.96 11.87
C LEU A 145 3.99 -4.78 10.99
N HIS A 146 2.69 -4.50 10.86
CA HIS A 146 2.20 -3.38 10.03
C HIS A 146 2.55 -2.03 10.64
N SER A 147 2.53 -1.91 11.97
CA SER A 147 2.96 -0.68 12.65
C SER A 147 4.44 -0.41 12.42
N PHE A 148 5.27 -1.45 12.56
CA PHE A 148 6.69 -1.38 12.27
C PHE A 148 6.94 -1.02 10.80
N LEU A 149 6.24 -1.68 9.88
CA LEU A 149 6.39 -1.46 8.45
C LEU A 149 5.95 -0.05 8.04
N ALA A 150 4.89 0.49 8.66
CA ALA A 150 4.45 1.87 8.42
C ALA A 150 5.50 2.89 8.88
N GLY A 151 6.10 2.70 10.06
CA GLY A 151 7.21 3.53 10.51
C GLY A 151 8.42 3.47 9.58
N LEU A 152 8.80 2.28 9.15
CA LEU A 152 9.89 2.06 8.21
C LEU A 152 9.60 2.73 6.86
N MET A 153 8.36 2.59 6.35
CA MET A 153 7.93 3.20 5.09
C MET A 153 7.95 4.72 5.15
N CYS A 154 7.48 5.32 6.24
CA CYS A 154 7.48 6.77 6.40
C CYS A 154 8.91 7.32 6.51
N GLY A 155 9.77 6.65 7.29
CA GLY A 155 11.17 7.07 7.45
C GLY A 155 11.96 6.97 6.14
N LEU A 156 11.91 5.80 5.49
CA LEU A 156 12.55 5.59 4.20
C LEU A 156 11.95 6.47 3.10
N GLY A 157 10.63 6.66 3.09
CA GLY A 157 9.93 7.54 2.17
C GLY A 157 10.32 9.01 2.35
N THR A 158 10.52 9.47 3.59
CA THR A 158 11.05 10.80 3.90
C THR A 158 12.44 10.97 3.28
N TRP A 159 13.31 9.98 3.42
CA TRP A 159 14.67 10.01 2.89
C TRP A 159 14.70 9.94 1.36
N TYR A 160 13.77 9.20 0.77
CA TYR A 160 13.57 9.08 -0.67
C TYR A 160 13.10 10.41 -1.29
N LEU A 161 12.13 11.08 -0.66
CA LEU A 161 11.50 12.29 -1.19
C LEU A 161 12.17 13.61 -0.76
N LEU A 162 13.40 13.60 -0.25
CA LEU A 162 14.08 14.84 0.16
C LEU A 162 14.22 15.81 -1.03
N PRO A 163 13.68 17.06 -0.96
CA PRO A 163 13.68 17.96 -2.11
C PRO A 163 15.08 18.32 -2.65
N ASN A 164 16.09 18.46 -1.77
CA ASN A 164 17.46 18.75 -2.21
C ASN A 164 18.03 17.61 -3.07
N ARG A 165 17.67 16.36 -2.76
CA ARG A 165 18.15 15.18 -3.50
C ARG A 165 17.47 15.07 -4.85
N ILE A 166 16.16 15.26 -4.89
CA ILE A 166 15.41 15.29 -6.15
C ILE A 166 15.91 16.45 -7.04
N SER A 167 16.17 17.62 -6.45
CA SER A 167 16.71 18.75 -7.20
C SER A 167 18.10 18.49 -7.76
N LEU A 168 18.96 17.75 -7.04
CA LEU A 168 20.26 17.31 -7.56
C LEU A 168 20.11 16.31 -8.72
N LEU A 169 19.11 15.43 -8.64
CA LEU A 169 18.89 14.38 -9.63
C LEU A 169 18.31 14.90 -10.96
N TYR A 170 17.50 15.97 -10.93
CA TYR A 170 16.79 16.50 -12.11
C TYR A 170 17.19 17.92 -12.52
N GLY A 171 17.88 18.68 -11.67
CA GLY A 171 18.27 20.07 -11.96
C GLY A 171 17.10 21.05 -12.13
N SER A 172 15.87 20.64 -11.81
CA SER A 172 14.64 21.41 -12.02
C SER A 172 13.85 21.57 -10.73
N THR A 173 13.60 22.82 -10.33
CA THR A 173 12.78 23.15 -9.16
C THR A 173 11.33 22.73 -9.36
N GLY A 174 10.77 22.93 -10.57
CA GLY A 174 9.39 22.56 -10.88
C GLY A 174 9.15 21.05 -10.84
N GLY A 175 10.07 20.26 -11.41
CA GLY A 175 10.02 18.80 -11.36
C GLY A 175 10.13 18.28 -9.92
N THR A 176 10.98 18.91 -9.11
CA THR A 176 11.15 18.58 -7.69
C THR A 176 9.86 18.74 -6.90
N VAL A 177 9.14 19.84 -7.08
CA VAL A 177 7.87 20.09 -6.37
C VAL A 177 6.81 19.05 -6.78
N LEU A 178 6.71 18.73 -8.06
CA LEU A 178 5.77 17.71 -8.55
C LEU A 178 6.09 16.33 -7.97
N LEU A 179 7.35 15.90 -8.04
CA LEU A 179 7.82 14.64 -7.47
C LEU A 179 7.60 14.56 -5.96
N PHE A 180 7.82 15.67 -5.25
CA PHE A 180 7.57 15.75 -3.82
C PHE A 180 6.08 15.57 -3.48
N VAL A 181 5.21 16.40 -4.06
CA VAL A 181 3.77 16.40 -3.75
C VAL A 181 3.12 15.08 -4.13
N PHE A 182 3.35 14.61 -5.36
CA PHE A 182 2.74 13.36 -5.81
C PHE A 182 3.42 12.12 -5.23
N GLY A 183 4.72 12.18 -4.92
CA GLY A 183 5.41 11.13 -4.20
C GLY A 183 4.85 10.94 -2.78
N TRP A 184 4.58 12.03 -2.07
CA TRP A 184 3.93 11.97 -0.75
C TRP A 184 2.51 11.41 -0.84
N MET A 185 1.77 11.74 -1.89
CA MET A 185 0.48 11.11 -2.16
C MET A 185 0.62 9.58 -2.32
N THR A 186 1.58 9.10 -3.12
CA THR A 186 1.85 7.66 -3.27
C THR A 186 2.20 6.99 -1.93
N LEU A 187 3.03 7.63 -1.10
CA LEU A 187 3.35 7.12 0.24
C LEU A 187 2.12 7.07 1.15
N CYS A 188 1.31 8.13 1.20
CA CYS A 188 0.10 8.15 2.01
C CYS A 188 -0.86 7.01 1.63
N ILE A 189 -1.01 6.76 0.33
CA ILE A 189 -1.83 5.68 -0.21
C ILE A 189 -1.32 4.30 0.25
N GLY A 190 -0.01 4.06 0.22
CA GLY A 190 0.59 2.81 0.67
C GLY A 190 0.51 2.62 2.20
N GLU A 191 0.71 3.68 2.97
CA GLU A 191 0.70 3.63 4.44
C GLU A 191 -0.73 3.49 5.00
N TYR A 192 -1.71 4.12 4.35
CA TYR A 192 -3.11 4.00 4.73
C TYR A 192 -3.59 2.53 4.67
N SER A 193 -3.13 1.77 3.68
CA SER A 193 -3.36 0.33 3.52
C SER A 193 -2.86 -0.48 4.73
N LEU A 194 -1.72 -0.09 5.30
CA LEU A 194 -1.14 -0.78 6.46
C LEU A 194 -1.90 -0.51 7.75
N ILE A 195 -2.23 0.76 8.00
CA ILE A 195 -2.72 1.23 9.30
C ILE A 195 -4.24 1.12 9.41
N VAL A 196 -4.95 1.57 8.39
CA VAL A 196 -6.38 1.84 8.47
C VAL A 196 -7.16 0.74 7.76
N ASN A 197 -7.20 0.80 6.43
CA ASN A 197 -7.93 -0.17 5.64
C ASN A 197 -7.32 -0.29 4.24
N THR A 198 -7.44 -1.48 3.68
CA THR A 198 -6.99 -1.79 2.33
C THR A 198 -8.10 -1.56 1.34
N ALA A 199 -7.81 -0.91 0.21
CA ALA A 199 -8.74 -0.87 -0.89
C ALA A 199 -8.96 -2.27 -1.50
N ALA A 200 -10.11 -2.44 -2.17
CA ALA A 200 -10.28 -3.55 -3.08
C ALA A 200 -9.37 -3.34 -4.29
N GLU A 201 -8.36 -4.20 -4.43
CA GLU A 201 -7.47 -4.22 -5.58
C GLU A 201 -8.15 -4.86 -6.79
N THR A 202 -7.78 -4.42 -7.99
CA THR A 202 -8.30 -4.98 -9.25
C THR A 202 -7.60 -6.28 -9.64
N ALA A 203 -6.34 -6.46 -9.22
CA ALA A 203 -5.57 -7.68 -9.43
C ALA A 203 -5.49 -8.50 -8.13
N THR A 204 -6.43 -9.42 -7.94
CA THR A 204 -6.47 -10.35 -6.79
C THR A 204 -6.18 -11.78 -7.25
N PHE A 205 -5.17 -12.42 -6.67
CA PHE A 205 -4.82 -13.80 -6.98
C PHE A 205 -5.65 -14.79 -6.15
N GLN A 206 -5.73 -14.59 -4.83
CA GLN A 206 -6.60 -15.36 -3.94
C GLN A 206 -7.76 -14.51 -3.47
N THR A 207 -8.98 -15.07 -3.50
CA THR A 207 -10.19 -14.38 -3.03
C THR A 207 -10.30 -14.33 -1.51
N GLN A 208 -9.62 -15.24 -0.81
CA GLN A 208 -9.59 -15.29 0.65
C GLN A 208 -8.20 -14.90 1.16
N ASP A 209 -8.11 -13.71 1.75
CA ASP A 209 -6.86 -13.24 2.36
C ASP A 209 -6.69 -13.84 3.77
N THR A 210 -6.20 -15.08 3.82
CA THR A 210 -6.06 -15.82 5.09
C THR A 210 -4.98 -15.22 5.99
N TYR A 211 -3.93 -14.65 5.39
CA TYR A 211 -2.72 -14.18 6.08
C TYR A 211 -2.60 -12.65 6.15
N GLU A 212 -3.58 -11.90 5.63
CA GLU A 212 -3.56 -10.44 5.52
C GLU A 212 -2.37 -9.94 4.69
N ILE A 213 -2.16 -10.54 3.52
CA ILE A 213 -1.10 -10.17 2.56
C ILE A 213 -1.52 -8.96 1.72
N THR A 214 -2.81 -8.79 1.45
CA THR A 214 -3.34 -7.68 0.63
C THR A 214 -2.89 -6.28 1.13
N PRO A 215 -2.87 -6.00 2.46
CA PRO A 215 -2.34 -4.75 2.98
C PRO A 215 -0.89 -4.44 2.63
N LEU A 216 -0.05 -5.47 2.42
CA LEU A 216 1.38 -5.32 2.16
C LEU A 216 1.68 -5.02 0.69
N MET A 217 0.71 -5.11 -0.21
CA MET A 217 0.99 -5.06 -1.65
C MET A 217 1.50 -3.69 -2.09
N ARG A 218 0.82 -2.61 -1.71
CA ARG A 218 1.26 -1.24 -2.02
C ARG A 218 2.59 -0.89 -1.35
N PRO A 219 2.78 -1.15 -0.03
CA PRO A 219 4.08 -0.98 0.62
C PRO A 219 5.23 -1.73 -0.04
N LEU A 220 5.01 -2.97 -0.49
CA LEU A 220 6.06 -3.78 -1.12
C LEU A 220 6.61 -3.08 -2.36
N TYR A 221 5.74 -2.58 -3.23
CA TYR A 221 6.18 -1.83 -4.41
C TYR A 221 6.93 -0.55 -4.04
N ILE A 222 6.48 0.16 -3.01
CA ILE A 222 7.20 1.34 -2.51
C ILE A 222 8.61 0.94 -2.03
N PHE A 223 8.75 -0.14 -1.26
CA PHE A 223 10.05 -0.62 -0.81
C PHE A 223 10.96 -1.06 -1.95
N LEU A 224 10.43 -1.64 -3.03
CA LEU A 224 11.21 -1.96 -4.22
C LEU A 224 11.79 -0.70 -4.89
N PHE A 225 11.04 0.40 -4.93
CA PHE A 225 11.53 1.65 -5.51
C PHE A 225 12.59 2.29 -4.61
N VAL A 226 12.33 2.30 -3.30
CA VAL A 226 13.28 2.85 -2.33
C VAL A 226 14.56 2.00 -2.27
N SER A 227 14.48 0.67 -2.42
CA SER A 227 15.68 -0.18 -2.38
C SER A 227 16.62 0.10 -3.55
N VAL A 228 16.10 0.41 -4.75
CA VAL A 228 16.92 0.81 -5.90
C VAL A 228 17.59 2.17 -5.66
N ASP A 229 16.88 3.12 -5.06
CA ASP A 229 17.46 4.40 -4.68
C ASP A 229 18.53 4.27 -3.58
N LEU A 230 18.31 3.41 -2.59
CA LEU A 230 19.34 3.07 -1.59
C LEU A 230 20.54 2.39 -2.26
N ALA A 231 20.32 1.46 -3.19
CA ALA A 231 21.40 0.83 -3.94
C ALA A 231 22.21 1.86 -4.73
N HIS A 232 21.54 2.82 -5.38
CA HIS A 232 22.20 3.94 -6.06
C HIS A 232 23.06 4.79 -5.11
N ARG A 233 22.60 4.99 -3.87
CA ARG A 233 23.33 5.78 -2.86
C ARG A 233 24.57 5.07 -2.32
N PHE A 234 24.51 3.74 -2.15
CA PHE A 234 25.60 2.98 -1.55
C PHE A 234 26.58 2.39 -2.58
N LEU A 235 26.17 2.20 -3.84
CA LEU A 235 27.02 1.70 -4.91
C LEU A 235 27.67 2.88 -5.65
N VAL A 236 29.00 2.92 -5.66
CA VAL A 236 29.77 4.03 -6.22
C VAL A 236 29.68 4.07 -7.76
N ASN A 237 29.18 5.19 -8.29
CA ASN A 237 29.32 5.67 -9.69
C ASN A 237 28.93 4.69 -10.81
N ILE A 238 27.76 4.06 -10.71
CA ILE A 238 27.18 3.29 -11.83
C ILE A 238 26.17 4.20 -12.57
N PRO A 239 26.48 4.71 -13.77
CA PRO A 239 25.60 5.65 -14.49
C PRO A 239 24.26 5.01 -14.90
N ALA A 240 24.27 3.71 -15.18
CA ALA A 240 23.03 2.97 -15.46
C ALA A 240 22.08 2.98 -14.25
N LEU A 241 22.62 2.93 -13.03
CA LEU A 241 21.81 2.89 -11.81
C LEU A 241 21.19 4.27 -11.50
N GLU A 242 21.89 5.35 -11.84
CA GLU A 242 21.34 6.71 -11.78
C GLU A 242 20.15 6.90 -12.73
N GLN A 243 20.29 6.45 -13.98
CA GLN A 243 19.21 6.51 -14.98
C GLN A 243 18.00 5.68 -14.55
N VAL A 244 18.23 4.47 -14.03
CA VAL A 244 17.15 3.65 -13.48
C VAL A 244 16.48 4.36 -12.31
N ASN A 245 17.26 4.97 -11.41
CA ASN A 245 16.72 5.70 -10.28
C ASN A 245 15.83 6.88 -10.72
N GLN A 246 16.26 7.64 -11.74
CA GLN A 246 15.45 8.70 -12.35
C GLN A 246 14.13 8.15 -12.90
N ILE A 247 14.19 7.11 -13.74
CA ILE A 247 12.98 6.51 -14.32
C ILE A 247 12.03 6.03 -13.22
N LEU A 248 12.55 5.40 -12.17
CA LEU A 248 11.75 4.92 -11.04
C LEU A 248 11.12 6.06 -10.25
N HIS A 249 11.80 7.18 -10.02
CA HIS A 249 11.20 8.35 -9.37
C HIS A 249 10.00 8.92 -10.16
N ILE A 250 10.07 8.93 -11.49
CA ILE A 250 8.95 9.33 -12.34
C ILE A 250 7.82 8.30 -12.23
N LEU A 251 8.15 7.01 -12.37
CA LEU A 251 7.18 5.91 -12.29
C LEU A 251 6.51 5.83 -10.90
N PHE A 252 7.20 6.26 -9.84
CA PHE A 252 6.71 6.30 -8.46
C PHE A 252 5.46 7.17 -8.30
N ILE A 253 5.37 8.29 -9.00
CA ILE A 253 4.16 9.14 -9.02
C ILE A 253 2.98 8.40 -9.65
N PHE A 254 3.24 7.51 -10.61
CA PHE A 254 2.20 6.78 -11.34
C PHE A 254 1.76 5.48 -10.66
N LEU A 255 2.41 5.05 -9.57
CA LEU A 255 2.04 3.83 -8.83
C LEU A 255 0.55 3.76 -8.46
N PRO A 256 -0.09 4.82 -7.95
CA PRO A 256 -1.52 4.82 -7.66
C PRO A 256 -2.40 4.41 -8.85
N PHE A 257 -2.03 4.83 -10.06
CA PHE A 257 -2.74 4.46 -11.28
C PHE A 257 -2.44 3.02 -11.69
N LEU A 258 -1.19 2.57 -11.56
CA LEU A 258 -0.80 1.19 -11.85
C LEU A 258 -1.50 0.19 -10.92
N TRP A 259 -1.65 0.53 -9.63
CA TRP A 259 -2.45 -0.25 -8.69
C TRP A 259 -3.92 -0.25 -9.08
N ALA A 260 -4.50 0.92 -9.37
CA ALA A 260 -5.90 1.02 -9.75
C ALA A 260 -6.23 0.23 -11.03
N LEU A 261 -5.34 0.24 -12.01
CA LEU A 261 -5.50 -0.53 -13.26
C LEU A 261 -5.21 -2.03 -13.10
N GLY A 262 -4.61 -2.45 -11.98
CA GLY A 262 -4.28 -3.85 -11.74
C GLY A 262 -3.15 -4.37 -12.63
N THR A 263 -2.30 -3.47 -13.12
CA THR A 263 -1.16 -3.85 -13.97
C THR A 263 -0.03 -4.50 -13.16
N LEU A 264 0.00 -4.22 -11.85
CA LEU A 264 0.98 -4.77 -10.93
C LEU A 264 0.45 -6.05 -10.29
N PRO A 265 1.19 -7.18 -10.38
CA PRO A 265 0.73 -8.45 -9.82
C PRO A 265 0.71 -8.42 -8.28
N PRO A 266 -0.18 -9.17 -7.62
CA PRO A 266 -0.12 -9.31 -6.18
C PRO A 266 1.16 -10.06 -5.73
N PRO A 267 1.79 -9.75 -4.58
CA PRO A 267 3.04 -10.35 -4.10
C PRO A 267 3.04 -11.87 -4.00
N ASP A 268 1.90 -12.45 -3.63
CA ASP A 268 1.72 -13.89 -3.58
C ASP A 268 1.91 -14.52 -4.97
N SER A 269 1.27 -13.96 -5.99
CA SER A 269 1.45 -14.40 -7.38
C SER A 269 2.84 -14.06 -7.92
N LEU A 270 3.37 -12.88 -7.60
CA LEU A 270 4.68 -12.43 -8.06
C LEU A 270 5.79 -13.33 -7.53
N PHE A 271 5.73 -13.70 -6.24
CA PHE A 271 6.70 -14.59 -5.63
C PHE A 271 6.65 -15.99 -6.24
N LEU A 272 5.44 -16.55 -6.40
CA LEU A 272 5.26 -17.87 -7.00
C LEU A 272 5.72 -17.90 -8.45
N TRP A 273 5.35 -16.88 -9.22
CA TRP A 273 5.80 -16.71 -10.61
C TRP A 273 7.32 -16.58 -10.68
N ALA A 274 7.93 -15.72 -9.87
CA ALA A 274 9.39 -15.52 -9.86
C ALA A 274 10.14 -16.81 -9.49
N MET A 275 9.64 -17.57 -8.51
CA MET A 275 10.21 -18.87 -8.14
C MET A 275 10.16 -19.86 -9.31
N GLU A 276 9.06 -19.88 -10.06
CA GLU A 276 8.94 -20.70 -11.28
C GLU A 276 9.88 -20.23 -12.39
N GLN A 277 9.99 -18.93 -12.65
CA GLN A 277 10.92 -18.40 -13.65
C GLN A 277 12.38 -18.75 -13.32
N VAL A 278 12.78 -18.63 -12.05
CA VAL A 278 14.14 -19.01 -11.63
C VAL A 278 14.34 -20.53 -11.74
N LEU A 279 13.33 -21.34 -11.40
CA LEU A 279 13.42 -22.78 -11.56
C LEU A 279 13.60 -23.18 -13.03
N GLU A 280 12.76 -22.68 -13.92
CA GLU A 280 12.77 -23.04 -15.35
C GLU A 280 13.98 -22.49 -16.09
N PHE A 281 14.20 -21.18 -16.02
CA PHE A 281 15.23 -20.51 -16.82
C PHE A 281 16.59 -20.45 -16.11
N GLY A 282 16.60 -20.36 -14.78
CA GLY A 282 17.84 -20.26 -14.00
C GLY A 282 18.43 -21.63 -13.64
N LEU A 283 17.58 -22.57 -13.22
CA LEU A 283 18.02 -23.88 -12.70
C LEU A 283 17.74 -25.04 -13.68
N GLY A 284 17.10 -24.78 -14.81
CA GLY A 284 16.80 -25.80 -15.84
C GLY A 284 15.73 -26.81 -15.44
N GLY A 285 14.85 -26.46 -14.50
CA GLY A 285 13.70 -27.27 -14.09
C GLY A 285 12.53 -27.20 -15.07
N SER A 286 11.40 -27.82 -14.71
CA SER A 286 10.15 -27.77 -15.47
C SER A 286 9.03 -27.08 -14.70
N SER A 287 7.98 -26.67 -15.42
CA SER A 287 6.77 -26.04 -14.87
C SER A 287 6.10 -26.92 -13.82
N MET A 288 5.66 -26.34 -12.71
CA MET A 288 5.13 -27.10 -11.56
C MET A 288 3.65 -26.84 -11.33
N SER A 289 2.85 -27.92 -11.31
CA SER A 289 1.39 -27.81 -11.19
C SER A 289 0.87 -27.40 -9.81
N THR A 290 1.68 -27.50 -8.75
CA THR A 290 1.27 -27.13 -7.38
C THR A 290 2.35 -26.35 -6.65
N HIS A 291 1.94 -25.42 -5.77
CA HIS A 291 2.86 -24.58 -5.00
C HIS A 291 3.83 -25.39 -4.12
N LEU A 292 3.36 -26.48 -3.52
CA LEU A 292 4.20 -27.36 -2.71
C LEU A 292 5.30 -28.04 -3.54
N ARG A 293 4.94 -28.52 -4.74
CA ARG A 293 5.92 -29.14 -5.65
C ARG A 293 6.92 -28.12 -6.15
N LEU A 294 6.46 -26.92 -6.51
CA LEU A 294 7.33 -25.82 -6.91
C LEU A 294 8.36 -25.50 -5.82
N LEU A 295 7.93 -25.37 -4.57
CA LEU A 295 8.84 -25.10 -3.45
C LEU A 295 9.86 -26.24 -3.22
N ILE A 296 9.41 -27.49 -3.23
CA ILE A 296 10.31 -28.65 -3.04
C ILE A 296 11.34 -28.73 -4.18
N MET A 297 10.89 -28.63 -5.43
CA MET A 297 11.79 -28.69 -6.59
C MET A 297 12.75 -27.51 -6.62
N PHE A 298 12.28 -26.30 -6.30
CA PHE A 298 13.14 -25.13 -6.18
C PHE A 298 14.24 -25.34 -5.14
N ILE A 299 13.92 -25.84 -3.94
CA ILE A 299 14.90 -26.09 -2.88
C ILE A 299 15.91 -27.16 -3.31
N ILE A 300 15.45 -28.26 -3.93
CA ILE A 300 16.34 -29.33 -4.39
C ILE A 300 17.28 -28.78 -5.47
N SER A 301 16.75 -28.13 -6.51
CA SER A 301 17.54 -27.59 -7.62
C SER A 301 18.52 -26.50 -7.16
N ALA A 302 18.07 -25.55 -6.33
CA ALA A 302 18.94 -24.53 -5.77
C ALA A 302 20.01 -25.16 -4.87
N GLY A 303 19.64 -26.14 -4.04
CA GLY A 303 20.57 -26.89 -3.22
C GLY A 303 21.63 -27.60 -4.05
N THR A 304 21.25 -28.26 -5.15
CA THR A 304 22.20 -28.91 -6.06
C THR A 304 23.12 -27.92 -6.78
N ALA A 305 22.62 -26.74 -7.15
CA ALA A 305 23.44 -25.70 -7.78
C ALA A 305 24.46 -25.11 -6.79
N VAL A 306 24.05 -24.91 -5.53
CA VAL A 306 24.95 -24.45 -4.47
C VAL A 306 25.99 -25.51 -4.15
N THR A 307 25.60 -26.78 -3.97
CA THR A 307 26.56 -27.84 -3.66
C THR A 307 27.52 -28.10 -4.82
N SER A 308 27.04 -28.08 -6.08
CA SER A 308 27.92 -28.24 -7.25
C SER A 308 28.94 -27.12 -7.39
N TYR A 309 28.58 -25.89 -7.02
CA TYR A 309 29.52 -24.77 -6.98
C TYR A 309 30.70 -24.99 -6.01
N PHE A 310 30.48 -25.75 -4.92
CA PHE A 310 31.51 -26.05 -3.91
C PHE A 310 32.27 -27.36 -4.17
N ILE A 311 31.91 -28.13 -5.19
CA ILE A 311 32.65 -29.34 -5.58
C ILE A 311 33.74 -28.92 -6.58
N PRO A 312 35.04 -29.13 -6.26
CA PRO A 312 36.17 -28.70 -7.09
C PRO A 312 36.33 -29.47 -8.39
#